data_AF-A0A800DV04-F1
#
_entry.id   AF-A0A800DV04-F1
#
_cell.length_a   1.000
_cell.length_b   1.000
_cell.length_c   1.000
_cell.angle_alpha   90.00
_cell.angle_beta   90.00
_cell.angle_gamma   90.00
#
_symmetry.space_group_name_H-M   'P 1'
#
loop_
_entity.id
_entity.type
_entity.pdbx_description
1 polymer ?
#
loop_
_entity_poly.entity_id
_entity_poly.type
_entity_poly.pdbx_seq_one_letter_code
_entity_poly.pdbx_strand_id
1 'polypeptide(L)'
;REEILWLQSLILEDAKNELITSVDVFRGNENEGSKLRGLIEKEKRNNLKTRRVIADALYDSIDNRKFCLKENIEAYIPSRREAKILERFIYSSHSDTLICFQGKRSINKTYQEKGFLYLFSQKDCKRCSKKRRLSYYL
;
A
#
# COMPACT_ATOMS: atom_id res chain seq x y z
N ARG A 1 11.92 -14.58 36.39
CA ARG A 1 12.42 -13.99 35.12
C ARG A 1 11.22 -13.27 34.53
N GLU A 2 11.16 -11.95 34.64
CA GLU A 2 10.02 -11.16 34.14
C GLU A 2 10.13 -11.10 32.62
N GLU A 3 9.21 -11.75 31.90
CA GLU A 3 9.05 -11.57 30.46
C GLU A 3 8.36 -10.22 30.23
N ILE A 4 9.12 -9.25 29.73
CA ILE A 4 8.56 -8.00 29.24
C ILE A 4 7.75 -8.33 27.98
N LEU A 5 6.45 -8.55 28.16
CA LEU A 5 5.47 -8.72 27.08
C LEU A 5 5.19 -7.34 26.49
N TRP A 6 5.87 -7.02 25.39
CA TRP A 6 5.47 -5.89 24.55
C TRP A 6 4.10 -6.19 23.94
N LEU A 7 3.07 -5.46 24.37
CA LEU A 7 1.70 -5.58 23.87
C LEU A 7 1.44 -4.49 22.84
N GLN A 8 0.94 -4.88 21.66
CA GLN A 8 0.48 -3.95 20.62
C GLN A 8 -1.05 -4.05 20.49
N SER A 9 -1.69 -2.92 20.21
CA SER A 9 -3.15 -2.80 20.09
C SER A 9 -3.55 -2.24 18.73
N LEU A 10 -4.54 -2.87 18.09
CA LEU A 10 -5.17 -2.33 16.89
C LEU A 10 -6.57 -1.81 17.23
N ILE A 11 -6.88 -0.61 16.77
CA ILE A 11 -8.11 0.14 17.09
C ILE A 11 -8.87 0.45 15.80
N LEU A 12 -10.17 0.15 15.78
CA LEU A 12 -11.10 0.70 14.80
C LEU A 12 -11.97 1.75 15.49
N GLU A 13 -12.04 2.93 14.88
CA GLU A 13 -12.84 4.05 15.36
C GLU A 13 -13.99 4.33 14.41
N ASP A 14 -15.18 4.53 14.97
CA ASP A 14 -16.28 5.11 14.21
C ASP A 14 -16.01 6.59 13.97
N ALA A 15 -15.64 6.94 12.73
CA ALA A 15 -15.24 8.29 12.34
C ALA A 15 -16.31 9.38 12.59
N LYS A 16 -17.56 9.00 12.91
CA LYS A 16 -18.64 9.94 13.23
C LYS A 16 -18.73 10.24 14.73
N ASN A 17 -18.55 9.23 15.57
CA ASN A 17 -18.75 9.35 17.01
C ASN A 17 -17.44 9.29 17.82
N GLU A 18 -16.28 9.11 17.17
CA GLU A 18 -14.96 8.98 17.81
C GLU A 18 -14.93 7.85 18.85
N LEU A 19 -15.77 6.84 18.65
CA LEU A 19 -15.89 5.69 19.54
C LEU A 19 -14.96 4.58 19.07
N ILE A 20 -14.21 4.03 20.01
CA ILE A 20 -13.50 2.78 19.83
C ILE A 20 -14.53 1.65 19.84
N THR A 21 -14.75 1.02 18.70
CA THR A 21 -15.77 -0.03 18.53
C THR A 21 -15.20 -1.44 18.68
N SER A 22 -13.90 -1.60 18.40
CA SER A 22 -13.17 -2.86 18.55
C SER A 22 -11.71 -2.63 18.89
N VAL A 23 -11.20 -3.46 19.81
CA VAL A 23 -9.78 -3.58 20.15
C VAL A 23 -9.39 -5.07 20.13
N ASP A 24 -8.22 -5.36 19.59
CA ASP A 24 -7.51 -6.64 19.78
C ASP A 24 -6.07 -6.36 20.24
N VAL A 25 -5.58 -7.21 21.15
CA VAL A 25 -4.23 -7.12 21.71
C VAL A 25 -3.41 -8.30 21.21
N PHE A 26 -2.22 -8.00 20.69
CA PHE A 26 -1.31 -8.99 20.14
C PHE A 26 0.02 -8.99 20.89
N ARG A 27 0.71 -10.14 20.85
CA ARG A 27 2.10 -10.23 21.28
C ARG A 27 2.97 -9.43 20.33
N GLY A 28 4.00 -8.75 20.83
CA GLY A 28 4.87 -7.89 20.02
C GLY A 28 5.68 -8.62 18.94
N ASN A 29 5.68 -9.96 18.89
CA ASN A 29 6.28 -10.73 17.81
C ASN A 29 5.30 -11.10 16.70
N GLU A 30 4.01 -10.76 16.83
CA GLU A 30 3.00 -10.99 15.79
C GLU A 30 2.93 -9.83 14.80
N ASN A 31 2.73 -10.15 13.52
CA ASN A 31 2.53 -9.15 12.49
C ASN A 31 1.08 -8.62 12.52
N GLU A 32 0.85 -7.54 13.26
CA GLU A 32 -0.44 -6.87 13.37
C GLU A 32 -0.99 -6.39 12.01
N GLY A 33 -0.12 -6.04 11.06
CA GLY A 33 -0.51 -5.62 9.71
C GLY A 33 -1.33 -6.69 8.94
N SER A 34 -1.27 -7.96 9.35
CA SER A 34 -2.08 -9.05 8.80
C SER A 34 -3.49 -9.18 9.41
N LYS A 35 -3.78 -8.45 10.49
CA LYS A 35 -4.96 -8.67 11.34
C LYS A 35 -6.17 -7.79 10.97
N LEU A 36 -6.02 -6.83 10.05
CA LEU A 36 -7.07 -5.90 9.64
C LEU A 36 -8.39 -6.59 9.27
N ARG A 37 -8.30 -7.70 8.51
CA ARG A 37 -9.47 -8.49 8.13
C ARG A 37 -10.26 -8.96 9.34
N GLY A 38 -9.57 -9.51 10.35
CA GLY A 38 -10.21 -10.06 11.55
C GLY A 38 -11.01 -9.01 12.32
N LEU A 39 -10.49 -7.78 12.38
CA LEU A 39 -11.22 -6.67 13.01
C LEU A 39 -12.44 -6.22 12.22
N ILE A 40 -12.35 -6.10 10.89
CA ILE A 40 -13.51 -5.75 10.07
C ILE A 40 -14.59 -6.85 10.17
N GLU A 41 -14.19 -8.11 10.28
CA GLU A 41 -15.12 -9.22 10.53
C GLU A 41 -15.71 -9.17 11.95
N LYS A 42 -14.98 -8.67 12.96
CA LYS A 42 -15.48 -8.41 14.31
C LYS A 42 -16.53 -7.30 14.33
N GLU A 43 -16.29 -6.20 13.62
CA GLU A 43 -17.27 -5.12 13.43
C GLU A 43 -18.56 -5.63 12.80
N LYS A 44 -18.45 -6.45 11.74
CA LYS A 44 -19.63 -7.07 11.11
C LYS A 44 -20.42 -7.94 12.08
N ARG A 45 -19.74 -8.72 12.93
CA ARG A 45 -20.39 -9.54 13.98
C ARG A 45 -21.10 -8.67 15.02
N ASN A 46 -20.59 -7.48 15.28
CA ASN A 46 -21.22 -6.48 16.16
C ASN A 46 -22.32 -5.67 15.45
N ASN A 47 -22.77 -6.09 14.26
CA ASN A 47 -23.75 -5.38 13.42
C ASN A 47 -23.31 -3.97 12.98
N LEU A 48 -22.00 -3.71 12.97
CA LEU A 48 -21.43 -2.46 12.49
C LEU A 48 -20.95 -2.62 11.04
N LYS A 49 -21.23 -1.61 10.21
CA LYS A 49 -20.85 -1.60 8.79
C LYS A 49 -19.68 -0.65 8.56
N THR A 50 -18.49 -1.21 8.39
CA THR A 50 -17.29 -0.45 8.00
C THR A 50 -17.40 0.01 6.56
N ARG A 51 -17.41 1.33 6.31
CA ARG A 51 -17.36 1.92 4.96
C ARG A 51 -15.97 2.43 4.59
N ARG A 52 -15.22 2.90 5.58
CA ARG A 52 -13.89 3.49 5.42
C ARG A 52 -12.97 2.93 6.49
N VAL A 53 -11.69 2.81 6.15
CA VAL A 53 -10.63 2.41 7.08
C VAL A 53 -9.51 3.43 6.96
N ILE A 54 -9.08 3.96 8.10
CA ILE A 54 -7.86 4.77 8.23
C ILE A 54 -6.93 3.92 9.09
N ALA A 55 -5.73 3.63 8.59
CA ALA A 55 -4.74 2.84 9.30
C ALA A 55 -3.34 3.33 8.97
N ASP A 56 -2.37 3.00 9.81
CA ASP A 56 -0.97 3.36 9.57
C ASP A 56 -0.33 2.49 8.46
N ALA A 57 0.89 2.84 8.06
CA ALA A 57 1.58 2.22 6.95
C ALA A 57 1.88 0.72 7.13
N LEU A 58 1.90 0.18 8.35
CA LEU A 58 2.05 -1.25 8.64
C LEU A 58 0.98 -2.09 7.97
N TYR A 59 -0.22 -1.53 7.82
CA TYR A 59 -1.37 -2.15 7.19
C TYR A 59 -1.33 -2.07 5.64
N ASP A 60 -0.32 -1.42 5.04
CA ASP A 60 -0.12 -1.35 3.58
C ASP A 60 0.39 -2.68 3.01
N SER A 61 -0.50 -3.67 2.96
CA SER A 61 -0.28 -4.96 2.30
C SER A 61 -1.20 -5.10 1.08
N ILE A 62 -0.73 -5.86 0.08
CA ILE A 62 -1.52 -6.17 -1.11
C ILE A 62 -2.82 -6.89 -0.71
N ASP A 63 -2.74 -7.80 0.27
CA ASP A 63 -3.88 -8.58 0.73
C ASP A 63 -4.94 -7.70 1.42
N ASN A 64 -4.51 -6.75 2.26
CA ASN A 64 -5.43 -5.79 2.89
C ASN A 64 -6.12 -4.92 1.85
N ARG A 65 -5.38 -4.39 0.87
CA ARG A 65 -5.96 -3.56 -0.20
C ARG A 65 -6.95 -4.34 -1.06
N LYS A 66 -6.62 -5.57 -1.45
CA LYS A 66 -7.53 -6.46 -2.20
C LYS A 66 -8.79 -6.78 -1.39
N PHE A 67 -8.63 -7.04 -0.10
CA PHE A 67 -9.76 -7.29 0.80
C PHE A 67 -10.68 -6.07 0.89
N CYS A 68 -10.15 -4.88 1.17
CA CYS A 68 -10.95 -3.66 1.22
C CYS A 68 -11.67 -3.39 -0.10
N LEU A 69 -10.99 -3.58 -1.24
CA LEU A 69 -11.61 -3.43 -2.56
C LEU A 69 -12.78 -4.42 -2.76
N LYS A 70 -12.58 -5.70 -2.42
CA LYS A 70 -13.62 -6.74 -2.53
C LYS A 70 -14.84 -6.42 -1.66
N GLU A 71 -14.60 -5.88 -0.46
CA GLU A 71 -15.65 -5.55 0.49
C GLU A 71 -16.27 -4.15 0.28
N ASN A 72 -15.89 -3.44 -0.80
CA ASN A 72 -16.28 -2.06 -1.07
C ASN A 72 -15.99 -1.09 0.09
N ILE A 73 -14.84 -1.26 0.73
CA ILE A 73 -14.33 -0.43 1.82
C ILE A 73 -13.27 0.52 1.27
N GLU A 74 -13.42 1.81 1.55
CA GLU A 74 -12.45 2.84 1.16
C GLU A 74 -11.28 2.87 2.14
N ALA A 75 -10.09 2.45 1.70
CA ALA A 75 -8.91 2.31 2.56
C ALA A 75 -7.92 3.47 2.39
N TYR A 76 -7.80 4.29 3.44
CA TYR A 76 -6.84 5.38 3.57
C TYR A 76 -5.63 4.90 4.37
N ILE A 77 -4.75 4.14 3.69
CA ILE A 77 -3.54 3.57 4.28
C ILE A 77 -2.32 4.16 3.57
N PRO A 78 -1.43 4.90 4.26
CA PRO A 78 -0.24 5.47 3.67
C PRO A 78 0.70 4.36 3.19
N SER A 79 1.43 4.60 2.11
CA SER A 79 2.33 3.56 1.61
C SER A 79 3.53 3.37 2.52
N ARG A 80 3.86 2.11 2.81
CA ARG A 80 5.00 1.73 3.66
C ARG A 80 6.35 2.00 3.02
N ARG A 81 6.37 2.16 1.71
CA ARG A 81 7.59 2.37 0.92
C ARG A 81 7.49 3.76 0.31
N GLU A 82 8.44 4.63 0.65
CA GLU A 82 8.59 5.91 -0.04
C GLU A 82 8.74 5.66 -1.54
N ALA A 83 7.94 6.36 -2.34
CA ALA A 83 8.16 6.39 -3.76
C ALA A 83 9.52 7.06 -3.99
N LYS A 84 10.51 6.29 -4.45
CA LYS A 84 11.79 6.86 -4.85
C LYS A 84 11.52 7.79 -6.04
N ILE A 85 11.63 9.09 -5.81
CA ILE A 85 11.66 10.09 -6.87
C ILE A 85 13.05 10.02 -7.48
N LEU A 86 13.15 9.35 -8.61
CA LEU A 86 14.30 9.49 -9.49
C LEU A 86 14.10 10.77 -10.27
N GLU A 87 15.17 11.47 -10.66
CA GLU A 87 15.17 12.84 -11.20
C GLU A 87 14.04 13.20 -12.21
N ARG A 88 13.43 12.21 -12.88
CA ARG A 88 12.28 12.39 -13.79
C ARG A 88 11.21 11.29 -13.75
N PHE A 89 11.34 10.35 -12.82
CA PHE A 89 10.50 9.15 -12.74
C PHE A 89 10.11 8.85 -11.30
N ILE A 90 8.86 8.47 -11.10
CA ILE A 90 8.34 8.06 -9.81
C ILE A 90 8.28 6.53 -9.82
N TYR A 91 9.03 5.88 -8.94
CA TYR A 91 8.89 4.45 -8.75
C TYR A 91 7.67 4.15 -7.88
N SER A 92 6.72 3.39 -8.45
CA SER A 92 5.55 2.89 -7.75
C SER A 92 5.83 1.47 -7.27
N SER A 93 6.20 1.34 -6.00
CA SER A 93 6.41 0.04 -5.35
C SER A 93 5.15 -0.84 -5.32
N HIS A 94 3.96 -0.23 -5.29
CA HIS A 94 2.67 -0.91 -5.33
C HIS A 94 2.46 -1.71 -6.62
N SER A 95 2.84 -1.13 -7.76
CA SER A 95 2.65 -1.75 -9.08
C SER A 95 3.96 -2.27 -9.67
N ASP A 96 5.06 -2.05 -8.97
CA ASP A 96 6.42 -2.34 -9.43
C ASP A 96 6.69 -1.76 -10.84
N THR A 97 6.30 -0.50 -11.03
CA THR A 97 6.44 0.24 -12.29
C THR A 97 7.10 1.59 -12.08
N LEU A 98 7.75 2.10 -13.13
CA LEU A 98 8.15 3.51 -13.20
C LEU A 98 7.05 4.33 -13.87
N ILE A 99 6.72 5.47 -13.26
CA ILE A 99 5.83 6.49 -13.82
C ILE A 99 6.69 7.63 -14.35
N CYS A 100 6.55 8.00 -15.62
CA CYS A 100 7.27 9.14 -16.20
C CYS A 100 6.59 10.48 -15.85
N PHE A 101 7.25 11.59 -16.11
CA PHE A 101 6.71 12.94 -15.90
C PHE A 101 5.40 13.26 -16.67
N GLN A 102 4.99 12.45 -17.66
CA GLN A 102 3.68 12.56 -18.32
C GLN A 102 2.60 11.64 -17.70
N GLY A 103 2.89 10.99 -16.57
CA GLY A 103 1.96 10.08 -15.89
C GLY A 103 1.83 8.70 -16.55
N LYS A 104 2.61 8.39 -17.60
CA LYS A 104 2.60 7.06 -18.23
C LYS A 104 3.42 6.08 -17.40
N ARG A 105 2.95 4.82 -17.31
CA ARG A 105 3.63 3.72 -16.60
C ARG A 105 4.51 2.89 -17.54
N SER A 106 5.57 2.31 -17.00
CA SER A 106 6.35 1.28 -17.68
C SER A 106 5.46 0.06 -17.94
N ILE A 107 5.60 -0.54 -19.13
CA ILE A 107 4.85 -1.71 -19.56
C ILE A 107 5.56 -3.02 -19.24
N ASN A 108 6.87 -2.98 -19.00
CA ASN A 108 7.66 -4.16 -18.69
C ASN A 108 8.91 -3.77 -17.88
N LYS A 109 9.53 -4.75 -17.21
CA LYS A 109 10.86 -4.62 -16.60
C LYS A 109 11.72 -5.84 -16.91
N THR A 110 13.00 -5.63 -17.08
CA THR A 110 13.96 -6.72 -17.34
C THR A 110 15.15 -6.55 -16.40
N TYR A 111 15.59 -7.64 -15.80
CA TYR A 111 16.78 -7.64 -14.97
C TYR A 111 18.04 -7.54 -15.85
N GLN A 112 18.96 -6.67 -15.46
CA GLN A 112 20.30 -6.52 -16.02
C GLN A 112 21.33 -6.59 -14.89
N GLU A 113 22.61 -6.71 -15.22
CA GLU A 113 23.70 -6.94 -14.26
C GLU A 113 23.74 -5.94 -13.08
N LYS A 114 23.25 -4.72 -13.28
CA LYS A 114 23.24 -3.65 -12.27
C LYS A 114 21.85 -3.22 -11.79
N GLY A 115 20.81 -4.01 -12.08
CA GLY A 115 19.46 -3.75 -11.60
C GLY A 115 18.36 -3.93 -12.66
N PHE A 116 17.25 -3.22 -12.54
CA PHE A 116 16.09 -3.38 -13.43
C PHE A 116 16.01 -2.27 -14.48
N LEU A 117 15.91 -2.67 -15.75
CA LEU A 117 15.53 -1.78 -16.84
C LEU A 117 14.02 -1.77 -17.00
N TYR A 118 13.39 -0.61 -16.82
CA TYR A 118 11.95 -0.42 -17.03
C TYR A 118 11.68 0.11 -18.44
N LEU A 119 10.81 -0.59 -19.17
CA LEU A 119 10.49 -0.32 -20.58
C LEU A 119 9.14 0.38 -20.69
N PHE A 120 9.06 1.41 -21.53
CA PHE A 120 7.83 2.16 -21.81
C PHE A 120 7.28 1.84 -23.20
N SER A 121 5.97 2.00 -23.37
CA SER A 121 5.28 1.81 -24.65
C SER A 121 5.86 2.69 -25.74
N GLN A 122 6.35 2.07 -26.82
CA GLN A 122 6.84 2.80 -27.99
C GLN A 122 5.75 3.68 -28.61
N LYS A 123 4.47 3.26 -28.57
CA LYS A 123 3.36 4.03 -29.13
C LYS A 123 3.17 5.35 -28.37
N ASP A 124 3.21 5.30 -27.04
CA ASP A 124 3.13 6.49 -26.18
C ASP A 124 4.37 7.38 -26.35
N CYS A 125 5.55 6.78 -26.40
CA CYS A 125 6.82 7.51 -26.55
C CYS A 125 7.00 8.13 -27.95
N LYS A 126 6.46 7.52 -29.01
CA LYS A 126 6.54 8.06 -30.39
C LYS A 126 5.79 9.37 -30.57
N ARG A 127 4.78 9.65 -29.74
CA ARG A 127 4.01 10.91 -29.77
C ARG A 127 4.45 11.90 -28.68
N CYS A 128 5.44 11.54 -27.88
CA CYS A 128 5.92 12.35 -26.78
C CYS A 128 6.80 13.50 -27.28
N SER A 129 6.46 14.74 -26.91
CA SER A 129 7.24 15.95 -27.23
C SER A 129 8.59 16.03 -26.52
N LYS A 130 8.84 15.19 -25.49
CA LYS A 130 10.12 15.13 -24.76
C LYS A 130 10.88 13.82 -24.98
N LYS A 131 10.92 13.34 -26.23
CA LYS A 131 11.53 12.07 -26.69
C LYS A 131 12.98 11.79 -26.27
N ARG A 132 13.76 12.78 -25.84
CA ARG A 132 15.17 12.57 -25.47
C ARG A 132 15.25 12.12 -24.00
N ARG A 133 15.52 10.82 -23.79
CA ARG A 133 15.85 10.09 -22.54
C ARG A 133 14.69 9.29 -21.94
N LEU A 134 14.53 8.04 -22.39
CA LEU A 134 13.48 7.10 -21.93
C LEU A 134 14.01 5.78 -21.35
N SER A 135 15.30 5.71 -21.02
CA SER A 135 15.88 4.57 -20.31
C SER A 135 16.48 5.08 -19.00
N TYR A 136 15.88 4.71 -17.88
CA TYR A 136 16.45 4.91 -16.55
C TYR A 136 16.83 3.54 -15.98
N TYR A 137 18.07 3.46 -15.51
CA TYR A 137 18.60 2.31 -14.78
C TYR A 137 18.34 2.51 -13.29
N LEU A 138 17.83 1.47 -12.65
CA LEU A 138 17.57 1.40 -11.21
C LEU A 138 18.27 0.18 -10.63
#